data_AF-A0A920GX58-F1
#
_entry.id   AF-A0A920GX58-F1
#
_cell.length_a   1.000
_cell.length_b   1.000
_cell.length_c   1.000
_cell.angle_alpha   90.00
_cell.angle_beta   90.00
_cell.angle_gamma   90.00
#
_symmetry.space_group_name_H-M   'P 1'
#
loop_
_entity.id
_entity.type
_entity.pdbx_description
1 polymer ?
#
loop_
_entity_poly.entity_id
_entity_poly.type
_entity_poly.pdbx_seq_one_letter_code
_entity_poly.pdbx_strand_id
1 'polypeptide(L)'
;MQFKWVLLFIFIFTVTFHYKNILTFVGIEAGVFFGFKELDINSNGFLEKEEWSEGMFSLLDFNGDNLVNKDEFREFIREYSKEFSWENQLNDRYVFPEQLKKGAFESTLMDTTIGYYIYIPDAYHEQLDKRFRTVYYLHGGRPGNEAREAFISNYIHNIFQDATIDPAIYIFVNGGELSHYNSDELNSYGEDILINELIPHIDRKYRTINDRQGRGLEDFHRAVGQ
;
A
#
# COMPACT_ATOMS: atom_id res chain seq x y z
N MET A 1 -16.44 -31.39 -31.73
CA MET A 1 -17.33 -30.60 -30.85
C MET A 1 -16.97 -30.77 -29.36
N GLN A 2 -15.69 -30.92 -28.99
CA GLN A 2 -15.28 -31.26 -27.61
C GLN A 2 -14.18 -30.38 -27.00
N PHE A 3 -13.44 -29.60 -27.79
CA PHE A 3 -12.37 -28.73 -27.27
C PHE A 3 -12.88 -27.46 -26.58
N LYS A 4 -14.02 -26.91 -27.07
CA LYS A 4 -14.66 -25.71 -26.50
C LYS A 4 -15.19 -25.95 -25.08
N TRP A 5 -15.68 -27.16 -24.80
CA TRP A 5 -16.20 -27.51 -23.47
C TRP A 5 -15.08 -27.78 -22.46
N VAL A 6 -13.92 -28.26 -22.91
CA VAL A 6 -12.72 -28.42 -22.06
C VAL A 6 -12.13 -27.06 -21.69
N LEU A 7 -12.05 -26.11 -22.63
CA LEU A 7 -11.62 -24.74 -22.34
C LEU A 7 -12.60 -24.02 -21.41
N LEU A 8 -13.91 -24.23 -21.57
CA LEU A 8 -14.92 -23.68 -20.67
C LEU A 8 -14.81 -24.29 -19.26
N PHE A 9 -14.53 -25.59 -19.16
CA PHE A 9 -14.31 -26.24 -17.87
C PHE A 9 -13.02 -25.79 -17.20
N ILE A 10 -11.91 -25.65 -17.95
CA ILE A 10 -10.65 -25.11 -17.43
C ILE A 10 -10.86 -23.67 -16.96
N PHE A 11 -11.57 -22.84 -17.73
CA PHE A 11 -11.93 -21.47 -17.37
C PHE A 11 -12.81 -21.41 -16.12
N ILE A 12 -13.86 -22.23 -16.04
CA ILE A 12 -14.71 -22.34 -14.84
C ILE A 12 -13.88 -22.82 -13.66
N PHE A 13 -12.98 -23.78 -13.86
CA PHE A 13 -12.14 -24.36 -12.80
C PHE A 13 -11.11 -23.33 -12.27
N THR A 14 -10.42 -22.58 -13.14
CA THR A 14 -9.55 -21.47 -12.73
C THR A 14 -10.34 -20.36 -12.04
N VAL A 15 -11.53 -20.00 -12.55
CA VAL A 15 -12.40 -19.01 -11.89
C VAL A 15 -12.87 -19.50 -10.51
N THR A 16 -13.22 -20.78 -10.35
CA THR A 16 -13.63 -21.33 -9.05
C THR A 16 -12.46 -21.51 -8.07
N PHE A 17 -11.24 -21.80 -8.55
CA PHE A 17 -10.07 -21.99 -7.70
C PHE A 17 -9.42 -20.66 -7.30
N HIS A 18 -9.52 -19.63 -8.15
CA HIS A 18 -9.06 -18.27 -7.88
C HIS A 18 -10.18 -17.29 -7.49
N TYR A 19 -11.41 -17.76 -7.24
CA TYR A 19 -12.58 -16.90 -6.99
C TYR A 19 -12.39 -15.91 -5.83
N LYS A 20 -11.61 -16.30 -4.80
CA LYS A 20 -11.28 -15.41 -3.68
C LYS A 20 -10.31 -14.28 -4.07
N ASN A 21 -9.49 -14.47 -5.09
CA ASN A 21 -8.52 -13.48 -5.59
C ASN A 21 -9.07 -12.67 -6.79
N ILE A 22 -10.03 -13.23 -7.54
CA ILE A 22 -10.76 -12.54 -8.62
C ILE A 22 -11.74 -11.53 -8.04
N LEU A 23 -12.42 -11.84 -6.91
CA LEU A 23 -13.30 -10.89 -6.23
C LEU A 23 -12.59 -9.60 -5.78
N THR A 24 -11.30 -9.69 -5.44
CA THR A 24 -10.47 -8.53 -5.07
C THR A 24 -10.19 -7.61 -6.26
N PHE A 25 -10.15 -8.16 -7.48
CA PHE A 25 -10.09 -7.39 -8.73
C PHE A 25 -11.48 -6.81 -9.07
N VAL A 26 -12.53 -7.62 -8.91
CA VAL A 26 -13.91 -7.21 -9.14
C VAL A 26 -14.34 -6.10 -8.18
N GLY A 27 -13.87 -6.00 -6.94
CA GLY A 27 -14.28 -4.92 -6.02
C GLY A 27 -13.86 -3.51 -6.48
N ILE A 28 -12.64 -3.37 -7.02
CA ILE A 28 -12.15 -2.08 -7.57
C ILE A 28 -12.84 -1.79 -8.90
N GLU A 29 -12.92 -2.77 -9.81
CA GLU A 29 -13.68 -2.59 -11.05
C GLU A 29 -15.17 -2.35 -10.77
N ALA A 30 -15.78 -3.01 -9.79
CA ALA A 30 -17.18 -2.85 -9.41
C ALA A 30 -17.45 -1.49 -8.77
N GLY A 31 -16.55 -1.00 -7.91
CA GLY A 31 -16.66 0.33 -7.35
C GLY A 31 -16.57 1.42 -8.42
N VAL A 32 -15.67 1.22 -9.39
CA VAL A 32 -15.51 2.11 -10.55
C VAL A 32 -16.65 1.97 -11.57
N PHE A 33 -17.23 0.77 -11.73
CA PHE A 33 -18.17 0.43 -12.82
C PHE A 33 -19.64 0.49 -12.42
N PHE A 34 -20.02 -0.02 -11.24
CA PHE A 34 -21.41 -0.01 -10.76
C PHE A 34 -21.75 1.30 -10.02
N GLY A 35 -20.77 1.93 -9.34
CA GLY A 35 -20.99 3.17 -8.61
C GLY A 35 -21.86 3.01 -7.35
N PHE A 36 -21.78 4.00 -6.44
CA PHE A 36 -22.33 3.92 -5.07
C PHE A 36 -23.78 3.42 -4.99
N LYS A 37 -24.65 3.88 -5.90
CA LYS A 37 -26.09 3.57 -5.87
C LYS A 37 -26.42 2.12 -6.22
N GLU A 38 -25.56 1.45 -6.98
CA GLU A 38 -25.76 0.06 -7.37
C GLU A 38 -25.21 -0.90 -6.31
N LEU A 39 -24.33 -0.39 -5.43
CA LEU A 39 -23.77 -1.10 -4.29
C LEU A 39 -24.60 -0.94 -3.02
N ASP A 40 -25.29 0.18 -2.85
CA ASP A 40 -26.26 0.44 -1.78
C ASP A 40 -27.58 -0.31 -2.07
N ILE A 41 -27.56 -1.63 -1.82
CA ILE A 41 -28.65 -2.56 -2.17
C ILE A 41 -29.92 -2.20 -1.39
N ASN A 42 -29.75 -1.84 -0.11
CA ASN A 42 -30.88 -1.49 0.75
C ASN A 42 -31.33 -0.02 0.59
N SER A 43 -30.59 0.78 -0.19
CA SER A 43 -30.85 2.20 -0.47
C SER A 43 -30.90 3.08 0.77
N ASN A 44 -30.10 2.75 1.80
CA ASN A 44 -30.05 3.48 3.06
C ASN A 44 -29.07 4.66 3.04
N GLY A 45 -28.30 4.83 1.95
CA GLY A 45 -27.33 5.90 1.79
C GLY A 45 -25.93 5.59 2.33
N PHE A 46 -25.70 4.36 2.78
CA PHE A 46 -24.43 3.84 3.28
C PHE A 46 -24.13 2.50 2.59
N LEU A 47 -22.86 2.11 2.55
CA LEU A 47 -22.51 0.72 2.29
C LEU A 47 -22.20 0.06 3.63
N GLU A 48 -22.84 -1.07 3.88
CA GLU A 48 -22.60 -1.92 5.04
C GLU A 48 -21.68 -3.10 4.68
N LYS A 49 -21.10 -3.75 5.70
CA LYS A 49 -20.14 -4.85 5.52
C LYS A 49 -20.75 -6.01 4.73
N GLU A 50 -22.05 -6.25 4.91
CA GLU A 50 -22.82 -7.31 4.26
C GLU A 50 -23.12 -7.03 2.79
N GLU A 51 -23.07 -5.76 2.38
CA GLU A 51 -23.30 -5.31 0.99
C GLU A 51 -22.03 -5.41 0.14
N TRP A 52 -20.89 -5.79 0.74
CA TRP A 52 -19.61 -5.86 0.04
C TRP A 52 -18.68 -6.99 0.52
N SER A 53 -17.59 -7.23 -0.22
CA SER A 53 -16.62 -8.25 0.18
C SER A 53 -15.87 -7.80 1.45
N GLU A 54 -15.85 -8.64 2.50
CA GLU A 54 -15.29 -8.32 3.82
C GLU A 54 -13.87 -7.73 3.79
N GLY A 55 -13.03 -8.17 2.84
CA GLY A 55 -11.65 -7.68 2.71
C GLY A 55 -11.50 -6.28 2.09
N MET A 56 -12.55 -5.75 1.47
CA MET A 56 -12.54 -4.43 0.84
C MET A 56 -13.26 -3.38 1.69
N PHE A 57 -14.21 -3.78 2.55
CA PHE A 57 -14.93 -2.85 3.42
C PHE A 57 -13.98 -2.02 4.30
N SER A 58 -12.97 -2.68 4.88
CA SER A 58 -11.93 -2.01 5.68
C SER A 58 -11.04 -1.03 4.88
N LEU A 59 -11.03 -1.12 3.54
CA LEU A 59 -10.33 -0.15 2.69
C LEU A 59 -11.15 1.13 2.44
N LEU A 60 -12.46 1.08 2.68
CA LEU A 60 -13.39 2.18 2.44
C LEU A 60 -13.88 2.85 3.72
N ASP A 61 -14.01 2.09 4.81
CA ASP A 61 -14.39 2.59 6.13
C ASP A 61 -13.21 3.35 6.76
N PHE A 62 -12.94 4.54 6.22
CA PHE A 62 -11.78 5.34 6.60
C PHE A 62 -11.91 5.97 7.99
N ASN A 63 -13.14 6.17 8.48
CA ASN A 63 -13.39 6.79 9.78
C ASN A 63 -13.61 5.73 10.90
N GLY A 64 -13.73 4.44 10.54
CA GLY A 64 -13.88 3.32 11.46
C GLY A 64 -15.26 3.25 12.12
N ASP A 65 -16.28 3.88 11.54
CA ASP A 65 -17.65 3.87 12.04
C ASP A 65 -18.45 2.64 11.58
N ASN A 66 -17.82 1.75 10.82
CA ASN A 66 -18.41 0.57 10.18
C ASN A 66 -19.50 0.93 9.16
N LEU A 67 -19.45 2.12 8.59
CA LEU A 67 -20.27 2.56 7.47
C LEU A 67 -19.37 3.22 6.43
N VAL A 68 -19.71 3.04 5.16
CA VAL A 68 -19.05 3.81 4.09
C VAL A 68 -20.07 4.76 3.51
N ASN A 69 -19.83 6.05 3.68
CA ASN A 69 -20.64 7.07 3.03
C ASN A 69 -20.13 7.35 1.60
N LYS A 70 -20.93 8.11 0.85
CA LYS A 70 -20.61 8.46 -0.55
C LYS A 70 -19.30 9.22 -0.70
N ASP A 71 -18.93 10.06 0.26
CA ASP A 71 -17.69 10.83 0.18
C ASP A 71 -16.49 9.92 0.40
N GLU A 72 -16.54 9.01 1.37
CA GLU A 72 -15.51 7.98 1.58
C GLU A 72 -15.32 7.09 0.35
N PHE A 73 -16.42 6.66 -0.26
CA PHE A 73 -16.37 5.89 -1.49
C PHE A 73 -15.75 6.68 -2.66
N ARG A 74 -16.16 7.95 -2.87
CA ARG A 74 -15.59 8.79 -3.94
C ARG A 74 -14.11 9.06 -3.74
N GLU A 75 -13.70 9.23 -2.49
CA GLU A 75 -12.31 9.44 -2.12
C GLU A 75 -11.45 8.20 -2.40
N PHE A 76 -11.94 7.01 -2.05
CA PHE A 76 -11.29 5.77 -2.43
C PHE A 76 -11.11 5.68 -3.94
N ILE A 77 -12.17 5.92 -4.72
CA ILE A 77 -12.07 5.89 -6.19
C ILE A 77 -11.04 6.90 -6.68
N ARG A 78 -11.05 8.13 -6.16
CA ARG A 78 -10.08 9.16 -6.55
C ARG A 78 -8.64 8.74 -6.27
N GLU A 79 -8.36 8.20 -5.07
CA GLU A 79 -7.01 7.80 -4.68
C GLU A 79 -6.50 6.58 -5.45
N TYR A 80 -7.39 5.64 -5.77
CA TYR A 80 -7.05 4.43 -6.52
C TYR A 80 -7.09 4.64 -8.05
N SER A 81 -7.75 5.69 -8.54
CA SER A 81 -7.76 6.07 -9.96
C SER A 81 -6.64 7.04 -10.33
N LYS A 82 -5.79 7.45 -9.39
CA LYS A 82 -4.61 8.28 -9.71
C LYS A 82 -3.71 7.51 -10.67
N GLU A 83 -3.28 8.22 -11.72
CA GLU A 83 -2.24 7.71 -12.61
C GLU A 83 -0.96 7.43 -11.81
N PHE A 84 -0.19 6.47 -12.30
CA PHE A 84 1.07 6.12 -11.66
C PHE A 84 2.05 7.30 -11.67
N SER A 85 2.72 7.51 -10.54
CA SER A 85 3.84 8.43 -10.39
C SER A 85 4.88 7.80 -9.48
N TRP A 86 6.16 8.00 -9.81
CA TRP A 86 7.29 7.65 -8.94
C TRP A 86 7.40 8.55 -7.72
N GLU A 87 6.74 9.71 -7.74
CA GLU A 87 6.65 10.63 -6.61
C GLU A 87 5.22 11.10 -6.39
N ASN A 88 4.67 10.78 -5.24
CA ASN A 88 3.31 11.09 -4.84
C ASN A 88 3.29 12.13 -3.71
N GLN A 89 2.13 12.74 -3.50
CA GLN A 89 1.87 13.66 -2.40
C GLN A 89 0.95 12.99 -1.39
N LEU A 90 1.11 13.34 -0.12
CA LEU A 90 0.21 12.90 0.94
C LEU A 90 -1.22 13.37 0.67
N ASN A 91 -2.17 12.58 1.16
CA ASN A 91 -3.58 12.95 1.10
C ASN A 91 -3.88 13.98 2.20
N ASP A 92 -4.30 15.18 1.80
CA ASP A 92 -4.60 16.31 2.68
C ASP A 92 -5.74 16.05 3.70
N ARG A 93 -6.47 14.94 3.56
CA ARG A 93 -7.48 14.50 4.55
C ARG A 93 -6.87 14.14 5.90
N TYR A 94 -5.64 13.65 5.91
CA TYR A 94 -4.98 13.24 7.14
C TYR A 94 -4.06 14.35 7.65
N VAL A 95 -4.10 14.56 8.96
CA VAL A 95 -3.01 15.23 9.65
C VAL A 95 -1.97 14.17 9.96
N PHE A 96 -0.74 14.39 9.50
CA PHE A 96 0.36 13.46 9.69
C PHE A 96 1.26 13.92 10.84
N PRO A 97 1.95 12.99 11.52
CA PRO A 97 2.89 13.35 12.57
C PRO A 97 4.08 14.08 11.94
N GLU A 98 4.67 15.04 12.66
CA GLU A 98 5.84 15.78 12.15
C GLU A 98 7.03 14.86 11.84
N GLN A 99 7.08 13.69 12.49
CA GLN A 99 8.07 12.63 12.31
C GLN A 99 8.01 12.00 10.91
N LEU A 100 6.87 12.08 10.21
CA LEU A 100 6.75 11.64 8.83
C LEU A 100 7.35 12.70 7.90
N LYS A 101 8.41 12.33 7.19
CA LYS A 101 9.11 13.21 6.25
C LYS A 101 9.03 12.63 4.83
N LYS A 102 8.89 13.51 3.84
CA LYS A 102 9.10 13.14 2.44
C LYS A 102 10.60 13.02 2.16
N GLY A 103 10.97 12.02 1.38
CA GLY A 103 12.29 11.87 0.80
C GLY A 103 12.21 11.42 -0.65
N ALA A 104 13.33 11.53 -1.34
CA ALA A 104 13.49 11.03 -2.69
C ALA A 104 14.94 10.66 -2.96
N PHE A 105 15.17 9.87 -4.01
CA PHE A 105 16.49 9.56 -4.54
C PHE A 105 16.44 9.38 -6.06
N GLU A 106 17.56 9.60 -6.73
CA GLU A 106 17.69 9.31 -8.16
C GLU A 106 17.91 7.81 -8.37
N SER A 107 17.00 7.18 -9.12
CA SER A 107 17.12 5.79 -9.54
C SER A 107 17.90 5.70 -10.83
N THR A 108 18.96 4.90 -10.81
CA THR A 108 19.73 4.55 -12.00
C THR A 108 19.03 3.49 -12.83
N LEU A 109 18.21 2.62 -12.21
CA LEU A 109 17.43 1.59 -12.89
C LEU A 109 16.29 2.19 -13.72
N MET A 110 15.67 3.25 -13.21
CA MET A 110 14.50 3.87 -13.82
C MET A 110 14.77 5.20 -14.52
N ASP A 111 16.00 5.75 -14.41
CA ASP A 111 16.38 7.08 -14.91
C ASP A 111 15.40 8.17 -14.48
N THR A 112 14.98 8.11 -13.21
CA THR A 112 13.99 9.01 -12.64
C THR A 112 14.13 9.13 -11.13
N THR A 113 13.53 10.16 -10.56
CA THR A 113 13.46 10.37 -9.12
C THR A 113 12.37 9.49 -8.52
N ILE A 114 12.71 8.75 -7.46
CA ILE A 114 11.78 7.87 -6.74
C ILE A 114 11.53 8.43 -5.34
N GLY A 115 10.24 8.67 -5.06
CA GLY A 115 9.73 9.17 -3.80
C GLY A 115 9.55 8.07 -2.76
N TYR A 116 9.76 8.45 -1.51
CA TYR A 116 9.42 7.64 -0.34
C TYR A 116 8.97 8.55 0.80
N TYR A 117 8.18 8.01 1.73
CA TYR A 117 7.99 8.63 3.03
C TYR A 117 8.76 7.87 4.10
N ILE A 118 9.31 8.60 5.07
CA ILE A 118 10.05 8.02 6.18
C ILE A 118 9.52 8.58 7.50
N TYR A 119 9.13 7.69 8.40
CA TYR A 119 8.81 8.04 9.79
C TYR A 119 10.07 7.88 10.64
N ILE A 120 10.48 8.97 11.30
CA ILE A 120 11.66 9.02 12.17
C ILE A 120 11.19 9.22 13.62
N PRO A 121 11.36 8.24 14.52
CA PRO A 121 10.90 8.37 15.91
C PRO A 121 11.68 9.45 16.66
N ASP A 122 11.07 10.08 17.67
CA ASP A 122 11.69 11.13 18.50
C ASP A 122 13.02 10.66 19.14
N ALA A 123 13.05 9.39 19.56
CA ALA A 123 14.24 8.73 20.08
C ALA A 123 15.45 8.83 19.13
N TYR A 124 15.26 9.00 17.81
CA TYR A 124 16.36 9.22 16.87
C TYR A 124 17.16 10.47 17.21
N HIS A 125 16.50 11.55 17.65
CA HIS A 125 17.13 12.82 18.00
C HIS A 125 17.63 12.85 19.44
N GLU A 126 17.03 12.07 20.33
CA GLU A 126 17.40 11.98 21.74
C GLU A 126 18.57 11.01 21.99
N GLN A 127 18.63 9.91 21.24
CA GLN A 127 19.59 8.82 21.42
C GLN A 127 20.60 8.83 20.27
N LEU A 128 21.54 9.77 20.30
CA LEU A 128 22.45 10.07 19.20
C LEU A 128 23.35 8.89 18.78
N ASP A 129 23.71 8.02 19.71
CA ASP A 129 24.56 6.85 19.46
C ASP A 129 23.76 5.60 19.05
N LYS A 130 22.43 5.62 19.17
CA LYS A 130 21.59 4.48 18.84
C LYS A 130 21.43 4.34 17.33
N ARG A 131 21.52 3.09 16.88
CA ARG A 131 21.09 2.65 15.55
C ARG A 131 19.72 2.01 15.65
N PHE A 132 18.88 2.25 14.66
CA PHE A 132 17.47 1.86 14.66
C PHE A 132 17.22 0.71 13.70
N ARG A 133 16.30 -0.18 14.07
CA ARG A 133 15.70 -1.11 13.11
C ARG A 133 14.93 -0.32 12.05
N THR A 134 14.85 -0.87 10.85
CA THR A 134 14.04 -0.34 9.76
C THR A 134 12.90 -1.29 9.43
N VAL A 135 11.74 -0.74 9.10
CA VAL A 135 10.61 -1.48 8.54
C VAL A 135 10.27 -0.84 7.20
N TYR A 136 10.38 -1.63 6.13
CA TYR A 136 9.94 -1.21 4.80
C TYR A 136 8.48 -1.64 4.65
N TYR A 137 7.61 -0.65 4.53
CA TYR A 137 6.19 -0.82 4.41
C TYR A 137 5.82 -0.80 2.92
N LEU A 138 5.33 -1.93 2.43
CA LEU A 138 4.88 -2.15 1.08
C LEU A 138 3.38 -1.82 1.00
N HIS A 139 3.02 -0.88 0.12
CA HIS A 139 1.62 -0.53 -0.09
C HIS A 139 0.87 -1.68 -0.78
N GLY A 140 -0.44 -1.73 -0.54
CA GLY A 140 -1.34 -2.57 -1.31
C GLY A 140 -1.70 -1.97 -2.68
N GLY A 141 -2.22 -2.83 -3.56
CA GLY A 141 -2.77 -2.44 -4.87
C GLY A 141 -1.74 -2.03 -5.92
N ARG A 142 -2.20 -1.85 -7.16
CA ARG A 142 -1.44 -1.37 -8.32
C ARG A 142 -2.17 -0.16 -8.93
N PRO A 143 -1.45 0.87 -9.43
CA PRO A 143 0.00 0.99 -9.43
C PRO A 143 0.56 1.43 -8.08
N GLY A 144 1.90 1.47 -7.96
CA GLY A 144 2.59 1.78 -6.72
C GLY A 144 2.52 3.23 -6.27
N ASN A 145 2.47 3.43 -4.95
CA ASN A 145 2.29 4.74 -4.35
C ASN A 145 2.74 4.75 -2.87
N GLU A 146 3.80 5.50 -2.57
CA GLU A 146 4.36 5.64 -1.23
C GLU A 146 3.50 6.46 -0.25
N ALA A 147 2.52 7.22 -0.76
CA ALA A 147 1.65 8.10 0.02
C ALA A 147 0.33 7.44 0.41
N ARG A 148 -0.10 6.40 -0.32
CA ARG A 148 -1.44 5.78 -0.22
C ARG A 148 -1.77 5.34 1.21
N GLU A 149 -0.81 4.71 1.88
CA GLU A 149 -0.97 4.13 3.22
C GLU A 149 -0.10 4.82 4.27
N ALA A 150 0.45 6.00 3.95
CA ALA A 150 1.28 6.77 4.86
C ALA A 150 0.51 7.21 6.13
N PHE A 151 -0.83 7.16 6.13
CA PHE A 151 -1.65 7.47 7.31
C PHE A 151 -1.39 6.49 8.47
N ILE A 152 -0.83 5.30 8.19
CA ILE A 152 -0.40 4.33 9.19
C ILE A 152 0.66 4.92 10.14
N SER A 153 1.41 5.94 9.67
CA SER A 153 2.34 6.69 10.51
C SER A 153 1.68 7.30 11.77
N ASN A 154 0.38 7.64 11.74
CA ASN A 154 -0.34 8.11 12.93
C ASN A 154 -0.42 7.04 14.02
N TYR A 155 -0.69 5.79 13.64
CA TYR A 155 -0.74 4.67 14.56
C TYR A 155 0.65 4.32 15.08
N ILE A 156 1.65 4.30 14.19
CA ILE A 156 3.05 4.10 14.56
C ILE A 156 3.50 5.17 15.57
N HIS A 157 3.14 6.42 15.32
CA HIS A 157 3.47 7.53 16.23
C HIS A 157 2.89 7.32 17.62
N ASN A 158 1.60 6.96 17.70
CA ASN A 158 0.93 6.69 18.97
C ASN A 158 1.53 5.49 19.71
N ILE A 159 1.86 4.41 18.99
CA ILE A 159 2.49 3.22 19.55
C ILE A 159 3.85 3.56 20.16
N PHE A 160 4.67 4.36 19.47
CA PHE A 160 5.98 4.76 19.98
C PHE A 160 5.95 5.83 21.09
N GLN A 161 4.78 6.31 21.49
CA GLN A 161 4.64 7.06 22.76
C GLN A 161 4.75 6.14 23.98
N ASP A 162 4.54 4.83 23.82
CA ASP A 162 4.79 3.85 24.86
C ASP A 162 6.30 3.57 24.98
N ALA A 163 6.90 4.03 26.07
CA ALA A 163 8.32 3.86 26.35
C ALA A 163 8.78 2.40 26.51
N THR A 164 7.84 1.44 26.64
CA THR A 164 8.17 0.01 26.67
C THR A 164 8.43 -0.58 25.28
N ILE A 165 8.00 0.12 24.23
CA ILE A 165 8.18 -0.31 22.85
C ILE A 165 9.47 0.29 22.30
N ASP A 166 10.37 -0.57 21.81
CA ASP A 166 11.62 -0.13 21.21
C ASP A 166 11.37 0.43 19.80
N PRO A 167 11.56 1.75 19.57
CA PRO A 167 11.14 2.41 18.34
C PRO A 167 11.99 2.00 17.12
N ALA A 168 11.36 2.06 15.94
CA ALA A 168 11.96 1.76 14.65
C ALA A 168 11.69 2.89 13.65
N ILE A 169 12.51 2.95 12.60
CA ILE A 169 12.28 3.82 11.44
C ILE A 169 11.37 3.07 10.47
N TYR A 170 10.30 3.71 10.00
CA TYR A 170 9.41 3.15 8.98
C TYR A 170 9.60 3.86 7.65
N ILE A 171 9.64 3.10 6.55
CA ILE A 171 9.83 3.61 5.20
C ILE A 171 8.67 3.14 4.34
N PHE A 172 7.85 4.07 3.85
CA PHE A 172 6.78 3.80 2.90
C PHE A 172 7.36 3.85 1.49
N VAL A 173 7.28 2.72 0.79
CA VAL A 173 7.99 2.47 -0.47
C VAL A 173 7.09 2.81 -1.66
N ASN A 174 7.64 3.38 -2.72
CA ASN A 174 6.98 3.35 -4.03
C ASN A 174 7.44 2.10 -4.79
N GLY A 175 6.55 1.13 -4.95
CA GLY A 175 6.85 -0.16 -5.59
C GLY A 175 6.82 -0.13 -7.12
N GLY A 176 6.62 1.02 -7.75
CA GLY A 176 6.47 1.10 -9.20
C GLY A 176 5.11 0.64 -9.72
N GLU A 177 4.93 0.73 -11.04
CA GLU A 177 3.66 0.43 -11.72
C GLU A 177 3.12 -0.98 -11.44
N LEU A 178 4.00 -1.97 -11.28
CA LEU A 178 3.61 -3.34 -10.92
C LEU A 178 3.66 -3.68 -9.42
N SER A 179 4.00 -2.72 -8.56
CA SER A 179 3.95 -2.83 -7.10
C SER A 179 4.86 -3.91 -6.53
N HIS A 180 6.13 -3.53 -6.38
CA HIS A 180 7.23 -4.28 -5.76
C HIS A 180 7.74 -5.47 -6.58
N TYR A 181 7.25 -5.66 -7.81
CA TYR A 181 7.72 -6.69 -8.73
C TYR A 181 8.51 -6.09 -9.89
N ASN A 182 9.43 -6.89 -10.45
CA ASN A 182 10.14 -6.56 -11.68
C ASN A 182 9.39 -7.08 -12.92
N SER A 183 9.44 -6.31 -14.00
CA SER A 183 8.95 -6.67 -15.32
C SER A 183 9.69 -5.87 -16.39
N ASP A 184 10.35 -6.60 -17.29
CA ASP A 184 10.96 -6.01 -18.49
C ASP A 184 9.90 -5.46 -19.45
N GLU A 185 8.76 -6.16 -19.62
CA GLU A 185 7.70 -5.78 -20.57
C GLU A 185 7.10 -4.40 -20.25
N LEU A 186 6.77 -4.17 -18.98
CA LEU A 186 6.22 -2.90 -18.49
C LEU A 186 7.29 -1.92 -18.00
N ASN A 187 8.58 -2.22 -18.18
CA ASN A 187 9.69 -1.39 -17.72
C ASN A 187 9.51 -0.94 -16.25
N SER A 188 9.24 -1.88 -15.35
CA SER A 188 8.95 -1.60 -13.94
C SER A 188 9.80 -2.53 -13.08
N TYR A 189 10.71 -1.98 -12.26
CA TYR A 189 11.69 -2.76 -11.49
C TYR A 189 11.54 -2.55 -9.98
N GLY A 190 10.32 -2.68 -9.46
CA GLY A 190 10.00 -2.35 -8.06
C GLY A 190 10.81 -3.11 -7.02
N GLU A 191 11.10 -4.39 -7.26
CA GLU A 191 11.90 -5.23 -6.35
C GLU A 191 13.36 -4.74 -6.33
N ASP A 192 13.94 -4.51 -7.51
CA ASP A 192 15.33 -4.08 -7.62
C ASP A 192 15.53 -2.67 -7.09
N ILE A 193 14.57 -1.77 -7.31
CA ILE A 193 14.58 -0.43 -6.72
C ILE A 193 14.63 -0.52 -5.20
N LEU A 194 13.79 -1.36 -4.58
CA LEU A 194 13.78 -1.52 -3.13
C LEU A 194 15.11 -2.07 -2.61
N ILE A 195 15.59 -3.18 -3.20
CA ILE A 195 16.74 -3.94 -2.69
C ILE A 195 18.06 -3.24 -3.00
N ASN A 196 18.24 -2.79 -4.24
CA ASN A 196 19.53 -2.33 -4.76
C ASN A 196 19.71 -0.82 -4.65
N GLU A 197 18.64 -0.03 -4.50
CA GLU A 197 18.73 1.43 -4.46
C GLU A 197 18.19 2.04 -3.16
N LEU A 198 16.92 1.79 -2.81
CA LEU A 198 16.28 2.41 -1.64
C LEU A 198 16.90 1.95 -0.33
N ILE A 199 17.08 0.64 -0.10
CA ILE A 199 17.73 0.14 1.13
C ILE A 199 19.13 0.77 1.32
N PRO A 200 20.05 0.71 0.33
CA PRO A 200 21.36 1.38 0.44
C PRO A 200 21.28 2.90 0.58
N HIS A 201 20.30 3.57 -0.02
CA HIS A 201 20.07 5.00 0.17
C HIS A 201 19.73 5.34 1.62
N ILE A 202 18.80 4.60 2.22
CA ILE A 202 18.40 4.79 3.62
C ILE A 202 19.55 4.48 4.58
N ASP A 203 20.26 3.36 4.39
CA ASP A 203 21.35 2.95 5.28
C ASP A 203 22.56 3.91 5.24
N ARG A 204 22.77 4.63 4.12
CA ARG A 204 23.80 5.69 4.02
C ARG A 204 23.38 6.99 4.71
N LYS A 205 22.09 7.30 4.70
CA LYS A 205 21.56 8.61 5.14
C LYS A 205 21.13 8.62 6.61
N TYR A 206 20.73 7.47 7.17
CA TYR A 206 20.17 7.36 8.51
C TYR A 206 20.96 6.37 9.39
N ARG A 207 20.87 6.52 10.72
CA ARG A 207 21.48 5.59 11.68
C ARG A 207 20.67 4.30 11.79
N THR A 208 20.81 3.43 10.80
CA THR A 208 20.13 2.13 10.75
C THR A 208 21.02 1.00 11.25
N ILE A 209 20.40 -0.11 11.65
CA ILE A 209 21.05 -1.42 11.82
C ILE A 209 21.07 -2.10 10.45
N ASN A 210 22.16 -1.93 9.70
CA ASN A 210 22.32 -2.53 8.37
C ASN A 210 22.74 -4.00 8.46
N ASP A 211 21.84 -4.82 9.02
CA ASP A 211 21.90 -6.27 9.02
C ASP A 211 20.49 -6.84 8.85
N ARG A 212 20.36 -8.08 8.40
CA ARG A 212 19.07 -8.75 8.23
C ARG A 212 18.24 -8.74 9.52
N GLN A 213 18.86 -8.89 10.69
CA GLN A 213 18.13 -8.86 11.97
C GLN A 213 17.58 -7.48 12.33
N GLY A 214 18.10 -6.43 11.68
CA GLY A 214 17.65 -5.04 11.84
C GLY A 214 16.54 -4.62 10.88
N ARG A 215 16.13 -5.49 9.95
CA ARG A 215 15.24 -5.13 8.84
C ARG A 215 13.95 -5.96 8.85
N GLY A 216 12.83 -5.26 9.04
CA GLY A 216 11.49 -5.78 8.85
C GLY A 216 10.94 -5.44 7.46
N LEU A 217 10.08 -6.31 6.96
CA LEU A 217 9.23 -6.05 5.80
C LEU A 217 7.78 -6.21 6.26
N GLU A 218 6.97 -5.18 6.03
CA GLU A 218 5.55 -5.19 6.31
C GLU A 218 4.81 -4.90 5.01
N ASP A 219 3.70 -5.57 4.78
CA ASP A 219 2.93 -5.44 3.56
C ASP A 219 1.44 -5.42 3.91
N PHE A 220 0.72 -4.51 3.27
CA PHE A 220 -0.74 -4.58 3.26
C PHE A 220 -1.18 -5.67 2.28
N HIS A 221 -1.49 -6.84 2.81
CA HIS A 221 -1.85 -8.00 2.00
C HIS A 221 -3.03 -7.71 1.05
N ARG A 222 -2.73 -7.64 -0.26
CA ARG A 222 -3.55 -8.27 -1.31
C ARG A 222 -2.76 -9.47 -1.83
N ALA A 223 -3.02 -10.66 -1.28
CA ALA A 223 -2.45 -11.89 -1.78
C ALA A 223 -2.76 -12.07 -3.28
N VAL A 224 -1.75 -11.91 -4.14
CA VAL A 224 -1.72 -12.54 -5.45
C VAL A 224 -0.31 -13.10 -5.64
N GLY A 225 -0.11 -14.32 -5.15
CA GLY A 225 1.05 -15.12 -5.50
C GLY A 225 0.91 -15.67 -6.92
N GLN A 226 2.04 -15.59 -7.63
CA GLN A 226 2.57 -16.45 -8.71
C GLN A 226 1.57 -17.11 -9.68
#